data_AF-A0AA43BFP0-F1
#
_entry.id   AF-A0AA43BFP0-F1
#
_cell.length_a   1.000
_cell.length_b   1.000
_cell.length_c   1.000
_cell.angle_alpha   90.00
_cell.angle_beta   90.00
_cell.angle_gamma   90.00
#
_symmetry.space_group_name_H-M   'P 1'
#
loop_
_entity.id
_entity.type
_entity.pdbx_description
1 polymer ?
#
loop_
_entity_poly.entity_id
_entity_poly.type
_entity_poly.pdbx_seq_one_letter_code
_entity_poly.pdbx_strand_id
1 'polypeptide(L)'
;MDAVTVFIAKALICFANVCHPALVGENTIPGTYDMSILYTEQPGYGGDVLMYDQDDRSWNAIHSTYTRDPRRRREELYYGTTAAQRTVTAGCVNVEPEIYQDLRDNYRQRKLIILP
;
A
#
# COMPACT_ATOMS: atom_id res chain seq x y z
N MET A 1 -15.66 -3.41 13.83
CA MET A 1 -14.73 -3.96 12.83
C MET A 1 -14.07 -2.76 12.17
N ASP A 2 -12.80 -2.52 12.48
CA ASP A 2 -12.08 -1.36 11.96
C ASP A 2 -11.50 -1.71 10.59
N ALA A 3 -12.05 -1.12 9.52
CA ALA A 3 -11.56 -1.30 8.17
C ALA A 3 -10.16 -0.69 7.98
N VAL A 4 -9.44 -1.17 6.97
CA VAL A 4 -8.24 -0.50 6.46
C VAL A 4 -8.71 0.41 5.33
N THR A 5 -8.48 1.70 5.44
CA THR A 5 -8.98 2.68 4.47
C THR A 5 -7.82 3.36 3.76
N VAL A 6 -7.82 3.36 2.43
CA VAL A 6 -6.88 4.12 1.60
C VAL A 6 -7.61 5.31 1.01
N PHE A 7 -7.04 6.51 1.15
CA PHE A 7 -7.53 7.74 0.53
C PHE A 7 -6.57 8.14 -0.58
N ILE A 8 -6.95 7.93 -1.84
CA ILE A 8 -6.07 8.16 -3.00
C ILE A 8 -5.69 9.64 -3.09
N ALA A 9 -6.65 10.56 -3.08
CA ALA A 9 -6.42 11.99 -3.19
C ALA A 9 -5.52 12.57 -2.09
N LYS A 10 -5.46 11.90 -0.93
CA LYS A 10 -4.61 12.30 0.20
C LYS A 10 -3.31 11.50 0.28
N ALA A 11 -3.19 10.44 -0.52
CA ALA A 11 -2.11 9.46 -0.44
C ALA A 11 -1.88 8.99 1.01
N LEU A 12 -2.97 8.53 1.65
CA LEU A 12 -2.97 8.04 3.03
C LEU A 12 -3.54 6.62 3.11
N ILE A 13 -3.03 5.85 4.07
CA ILE A 13 -3.64 4.62 4.56
C ILE A 13 -3.98 4.79 6.03
N CYS A 14 -5.16 4.37 6.45
CA CYS A 14 -5.65 4.51 7.81
C CYS A 14 -6.14 3.16 8.33
N PHE A 15 -5.69 2.79 9.52
CA PHE A 15 -6.15 1.60 10.25
C PHE A 15 -5.89 1.80 11.75
N ALA A 16 -6.69 1.15 12.60
CA ALA A 16 -6.56 1.28 14.06
C ALA A 16 -6.61 2.74 14.56
N ASN A 17 -7.45 3.57 13.93
CA ASN A 17 -7.61 5.01 14.21
C ASN A 17 -6.37 5.89 13.98
N VAL A 18 -5.35 5.39 13.27
CA VAL A 18 -4.17 6.16 12.87
C VAL A 18 -4.07 6.19 11.35
N CYS A 19 -3.61 7.30 10.79
CA CYS A 19 -3.37 7.46 9.36
C CYS A 19 -1.89 7.68 9.10
N HIS A 20 -1.38 7.01 8.07
CA HIS A 20 0.01 7.02 7.65
C HIS A 20 0.12 7.48 6.19
N PRO A 21 1.20 8.18 5.81
CA PRO A 21 1.54 8.40 4.42
C PRO A 21 1.61 7.08 3.63
N ALA A 22 1.07 7.09 2.42
CA ALA A 22 1.16 5.99 1.47
C ALA A 22 1.64 6.52 0.12
N LEU A 23 2.25 5.66 -0.70
CA LEU A 23 2.45 5.92 -2.11
C LEU A 23 1.38 5.16 -2.88
N VAL A 24 0.58 5.88 -3.63
CA VAL A 24 -0.53 5.34 -4.42
C VAL A 24 -0.27 5.58 -5.90
N GLY A 25 -1.15 5.11 -6.77
CA GLY A 25 -1.00 5.23 -8.21
C GLY A 25 -2.27 5.71 -8.89
N GLU A 26 -2.13 6.21 -10.11
CA GLU A 26 -3.27 6.60 -10.95
C GLU A 26 -4.20 5.42 -11.27
N ASN A 27 -3.66 4.20 -11.20
CA ASN A 27 -4.40 2.96 -11.42
C ASN A 27 -4.84 2.28 -10.11
N THR A 28 -4.69 2.92 -8.95
CA THR A 28 -5.27 2.39 -7.70
C THR A 28 -6.78 2.59 -7.77
N ILE A 29 -7.54 1.50 -7.88
CA ILE A 29 -8.99 1.56 -8.16
C ILE A 29 -9.78 1.66 -6.84
N PRO A 30 -10.71 2.64 -6.71
CA PRO A 30 -11.63 2.68 -5.58
C PRO A 30 -12.52 1.44 -5.51
N GLY A 31 -12.73 0.91 -4.31
CA GLY A 31 -13.47 -0.33 -4.13
C GLY A 31 -13.37 -0.89 -2.72
N THR A 32 -14.02 -2.02 -2.51
CA THR A 32 -13.88 -2.81 -1.27
C THR A 32 -13.30 -4.16 -1.62
N TYR A 33 -12.22 -4.52 -0.96
CA TYR A 33 -11.41 -5.68 -1.28
C TYR A 33 -11.18 -6.55 -0.04
N ASP A 34 -11.03 -7.85 -0.29
CA ASP A 34 -10.42 -8.77 0.65
C ASP A 34 -8.91 -8.70 0.52
N MET A 35 -8.20 -8.95 1.62
CA MET A 35 -6.74 -9.00 1.63
C MET A 35 -6.27 -10.41 1.92
N SER A 36 -5.17 -10.81 1.28
CA SER A 36 -4.49 -12.08 1.53
C SER A 36 -2.98 -11.91 1.46
N ILE A 37 -2.25 -12.60 2.33
CA ILE A 37 -0.79 -12.69 2.21
C ILE A 37 -0.44 -13.52 0.98
N LEU A 38 0.47 -12.97 0.18
CA LEU A 38 1.16 -13.66 -0.89
C LEU A 38 2.67 -13.60 -0.60
N TYR A 39 3.29 -14.77 -0.49
CA TYR A 39 4.75 -14.87 -0.35
C TYR A 39 5.43 -14.64 -1.71
N THR A 40 6.55 -13.93 -1.70
CA THR A 40 7.31 -13.63 -2.91
C THR A 40 8.81 -13.69 -2.64
N GLU A 41 9.54 -14.31 -3.55
CA GLU A 41 11.00 -14.29 -3.56
C GLU A 41 11.57 -13.06 -4.27
N GLN A 42 10.69 -12.19 -4.80
CA GLN A 42 11.12 -11.02 -5.54
C GLN A 42 11.92 -10.08 -4.63
N PRO A 43 13.20 -9.82 -4.95
CA PRO A 43 14.04 -9.08 -4.03
C PRO A 43 13.59 -7.63 -3.88
N GLY A 44 13.54 -7.12 -2.65
CA GLY A 44 13.14 -5.74 -2.33
C GLY A 44 11.71 -5.60 -1.78
N TYR A 45 10.91 -6.66 -1.77
CA TYR A 45 9.57 -6.69 -1.16
C TYR A 45 9.54 -7.20 0.28
N GLY A 46 10.65 -7.72 0.80
CA GLY A 46 10.72 -8.20 2.18
C GLY A 46 10.14 -9.59 2.43
N GLY A 47 9.76 -10.33 1.38
CA GLY A 47 9.37 -11.74 1.44
C GLY A 47 7.87 -12.01 1.30
N ASP A 48 7.02 -11.00 1.49
CA ASP A 48 5.58 -11.10 1.27
C ASP A 48 4.94 -9.75 0.93
N VAL A 49 3.72 -9.81 0.39
CA VAL A 49 2.84 -8.67 0.11
C VAL A 49 1.41 -8.98 0.53
N LEU A 50 0.62 -7.94 0.83
CA LEU A 50 -0.82 -8.07 1.05
C LEU A 50 -1.57 -7.81 -0.26
N MET A 51 -1.85 -8.89 -1.00
CA MET A 51 -2.63 -8.82 -2.23
C MET A 51 -4.08 -8.45 -1.92
N TYR A 52 -4.69 -7.58 -2.73
CA TYR A 52 -6.10 -7.19 -2.58
C TYR A 52 -6.92 -7.18 -3.88
N ASP A 53 -6.27 -7.18 -5.04
CA ASP A 53 -6.96 -7.27 -6.33
C ASP A 53 -6.16 -8.15 -7.29
N GLN A 54 -6.85 -9.08 -7.93
CA GLN A 54 -6.29 -10.08 -8.82
C GLN A 54 -7.07 -10.07 -10.13
N ASP A 55 -6.49 -9.50 -11.17
CA ASP A 55 -6.85 -9.75 -12.56
C ASP A 55 -5.77 -10.66 -13.20
N ASP A 56 -6.12 -11.30 -14.32
CA ASP A 56 -5.23 -12.11 -15.17
C ASP A 56 -3.98 -11.33 -15.62
N ARG A 57 -3.96 -10.00 -15.48
CA ARG A 57 -2.91 -9.11 -16.00
C ARG A 57 -2.13 -8.33 -14.93
N SER A 58 -2.65 -8.18 -13.72
CA SER A 58 -2.00 -7.38 -12.67
C SER A 58 -2.42 -7.81 -11.27
N TRP A 59 -1.45 -7.90 -10.37
CA TRP A 59 -1.66 -8.19 -8.96
C TRP A 59 -1.44 -6.88 -8.21
N ASN A 60 -2.51 -6.29 -7.67
CA ASN A 60 -2.37 -5.12 -6.82
C ASN A 60 -2.23 -5.57 -5.37
N ALA A 61 -1.27 -4.96 -4.69
CA ALA A 61 -0.96 -5.28 -3.31
C ALA A 61 -0.63 -4.04 -2.50
N ILE A 62 -0.78 -4.18 -1.18
CA ILE A 62 -0.13 -3.31 -0.20
C ILE A 62 1.22 -3.94 0.12
N HIS A 63 2.30 -3.18 0.05
CA HIS A 63 3.63 -3.71 0.35
C HIS A 63 4.58 -2.66 0.92
N SER A 64 5.63 -3.14 1.58
CA SER A 64 6.76 -2.29 1.98
C SER A 64 7.37 -1.64 0.75
N THR A 65 7.74 -0.37 0.86
CA THR A 65 8.35 0.38 -0.25
C THR A 65 9.55 -0.37 -0.83
N TYR A 66 9.54 -0.54 -2.15
CA TYR A 66 10.64 -1.19 -2.86
C TYR A 66 11.91 -0.31 -2.83
N THR A 67 12.97 -0.78 -2.17
CA THR A 67 14.19 0.00 -1.90
C THR A 67 15.36 -0.30 -2.83
N ARG A 68 15.26 -1.32 -3.69
CA ARG A 68 16.38 -1.74 -4.55
C ARG A 68 16.69 -0.80 -5.72
N ASP A 69 15.86 0.20 -5.99
CA ASP A 69 16.17 1.28 -6.94
C ASP A 69 16.33 2.61 -6.19
N PRO A 70 17.50 2.88 -5.58
CA PRO A 70 17.72 4.06 -4.76
C PRO A 70 17.58 5.37 -5.55
N ARG A 71 17.71 5.32 -6.88
CA ARG A 71 17.50 6.49 -7.77
C ARG A 71 16.06 7.01 -7.72
N ARG A 72 15.08 6.19 -7.34
CA ARG A 72 13.68 6.59 -7.22
C ARG A 72 13.38 7.33 -5.91
N ARG A 73 14.28 7.28 -4.92
CA ARG A 73 14.19 8.01 -3.63
C ARG A 73 12.78 7.94 -2.99
N ARG A 74 12.12 6.78 -3.09
CA ARG A 74 10.70 6.62 -2.73
C ARG A 74 10.44 6.84 -1.24
N GLU A 75 11.39 6.48 -0.39
CA GLU A 75 11.29 6.67 1.07
C GLU A 75 11.19 8.15 1.44
N GLU A 76 11.88 9.03 0.70
CA GLU A 76 11.82 10.47 0.93
C GLU A 76 10.45 11.06 0.62
N LEU A 77 9.67 10.39 -0.25
CA LEU A 77 8.32 10.83 -0.59
C LEU A 77 7.37 10.70 0.59
N TYR A 78 7.69 10.00 1.67
CA TYR A 78 6.84 9.99 2.85
C TYR A 78 6.93 11.29 3.65
N TYR A 79 8.02 12.05 3.53
CA TYR A 79 8.33 13.20 4.39
C TYR A 79 8.32 14.52 3.60
N GLY A 80 7.57 15.51 4.08
CA GLY A 80 7.62 16.87 3.53
C GLY A 80 7.08 17.05 2.11
N THR A 81 6.42 16.04 1.54
CA THR A 81 5.81 16.09 0.21
C THR A 81 4.28 16.18 0.27
N THR A 82 3.71 16.66 -0.83
CA THR A 82 2.27 16.72 -1.06
C THR A 82 1.70 15.37 -1.49
N ALA A 83 0.39 15.17 -1.34
CA ALA A 83 -0.28 13.97 -1.82
C ALA A 83 -0.10 13.73 -3.34
N ALA A 84 -0.11 14.80 -4.14
CA ALA A 84 0.14 14.72 -5.58
C ALA A 84 1.54 14.12 -5.88
N GLN A 85 2.56 14.48 -5.08
CA GLN A 85 3.92 13.94 -5.23
C GLN A 85 4.05 12.48 -4.77
N ARG A 86 3.05 11.94 -4.06
CA ARG A 86 2.99 10.54 -3.62
C ARG A 86 2.19 9.63 -4.56
N THR A 87 1.68 10.16 -5.67
CA THR A 87 1.02 9.37 -6.72
C THR A 87 2.07 8.88 -7.72
N VAL A 88 2.68 7.73 -7.44
CA VAL A 88 3.90 7.23 -8.13
C VAL A 88 3.88 5.73 -8.45
N THR A 89 2.83 5.00 -8.07
CA THR A 89 2.69 3.57 -8.36
C THR A 89 1.77 3.35 -9.57
N ALA A 90 1.72 2.12 -10.06
CA ALA A 90 0.83 1.72 -11.16
C ALA A 90 -0.36 0.88 -10.67
N GLY A 91 -0.75 1.01 -9.39
CA GLY A 91 -1.89 0.29 -8.79
C GLY A 91 -1.65 -0.10 -7.32
N CYS A 92 -0.44 -0.52 -6.96
CA CYS A 92 -0.09 -0.88 -5.59
C CYS A 92 -0.16 0.29 -4.60
N VAL A 93 -0.33 -0.05 -3.33
CA VAL A 93 -0.22 0.90 -2.21
C VAL A 93 1.08 0.59 -1.47
N ASN A 94 2.06 1.48 -1.58
CA ASN A 94 3.30 1.29 -0.85
C ASN A 94 3.23 2.05 0.46
N VAL A 95 3.82 1.46 1.50
CA VAL A 95 3.94 2.10 2.82
C VAL A 95 5.37 1.95 3.34
N GLU A 96 5.67 2.63 4.44
CA GLU A 96 6.92 2.38 5.17
C GLU A 96 6.95 0.95 5.75
N PRO A 97 8.13 0.32 5.87
CA PRO A 97 8.22 -1.08 6.30
C PRO A 97 7.52 -1.39 7.62
N GLU A 98 7.63 -0.50 8.62
CA GLU A 98 7.00 -0.68 9.93
C GLU A 98 5.47 -0.70 9.82
N ILE A 99 4.91 0.21 9.03
CA ILE A 99 3.46 0.29 8.77
C ILE A 99 2.96 -0.95 8.03
N TYR A 100 3.77 -1.48 7.10
CA TYR A 100 3.46 -2.74 6.44
C TYR A 100 3.38 -3.90 7.42
N GLN A 101 4.38 -4.05 8.31
CA GLN A 101 4.41 -5.13 9.30
C GLN A 101 3.22 -5.04 10.27
N ASP A 102 2.92 -3.84 10.78
CA ASP A 102 1.78 -3.61 11.67
C ASP A 102 0.45 -4.04 11.02
N LEU A 103 0.27 -3.68 9.75
CA LEU A 103 -0.91 -4.06 8.97
C LEU A 103 -0.95 -5.57 8.70
N ARG A 104 0.16 -6.15 8.27
CA ARG A 104 0.32 -7.58 7.96
C ARG A 104 0.01 -8.48 9.14
N ASP A 105 0.29 -8.07 10.36
CA ASP A 105 0.00 -8.88 11.53
C ASP A 105 -1.49 -8.84 11.93
N ASN A 106 -2.26 -7.89 11.37
CA ASN A 106 -3.64 -7.61 11.79
C ASN A 106 -4.68 -7.56 10.65
N TYR A 107 -4.32 -7.91 9.41
CA TYR A 107 -5.21 -7.74 8.24
C TYR A 107 -6.41 -8.69 8.19
N ARG A 108 -6.30 -9.90 8.77
CA ARG A 108 -7.25 -11.02 8.54
C ARG A 108 -8.70 -10.75 8.94
N GLN A 109 -8.95 -9.71 9.73
CA GLN A 109 -10.29 -9.35 10.22
C GLN A 109 -10.82 -8.06 9.58
N ARG A 110 -10.12 -7.52 8.57
CA ARG A 110 -10.37 -6.19 8.03
C ARG A 110 -10.61 -6.28 6.53
N LYS A 111 -11.62 -5.57 6.04
CA LYS A 111 -11.74 -5.23 4.63
C LYS A 111 -10.79 -4.08 4.31
N LEU A 112 -10.25 -4.08 3.09
CA LEU A 112 -9.62 -2.91 2.51
C LEU A 112 -10.69 -2.09 1.80
N ILE A 113 -10.79 -0.81 2.13
CA ILE A 113 -11.67 0.15 1.48
C ILE A 113 -10.79 1.20 0.82
N ILE A 114 -10.83 1.28 -0.50
CA ILE A 114 -10.12 2.29 -1.27
C ILE A 114 -11.11 3.36 -1.68
N LEU A 115 -10.83 4.59 -1.24
CA LEU A 115 -11.60 5.79 -1.52
C LEU A 115 -10.81 6.71 -2.45
N PRO A 116 -11.50 7.47 -3.32
CA PRO A 116 -10.86 8.44 -4.20
C PRO A 116 -10.07 9.51 -3.44
#